data_AF-A0A5B7BDE3-F1
#
_entry.id   AF-A0A5B7BDE3-F1
#
_cell.length_a   1.000
_cell.length_b   1.000
_cell.length_c   1.000
_cell.angle_alpha   90.00
_cell.angle_beta   90.00
_cell.angle_gamma   90.00
#
_symmetry.space_group_name_H-M   'P 1'
#
loop_
_entity.id
_entity.type
_entity.pdbx_description
1 polymer ?
#
loop_
_entity_poly.entity_id
_entity_poly.type
_entity_poly.pdbx_seq_one_letter_code
_entity_poly.pdbx_strand_id
1 'polypeptide(L)'
;HWGTHKVTQNKTLYTWINEEGEVVCQRTYGELHANASCIAQKLLTSQKPVIKPGDRVLLIHVPGLDFIDAFFGCLRARVLPVPVLPPDPLQRGGQALLKIENIAKSCNAVAILSTI
;
A
#
# COMPACT_ATOMS: atom_id res chain seq x y z
N HIS A 1 14.03 13.56 -10.29
CA HIS A 1 12.96 12.71 -9.74
C HIS A 1 11.63 13.40 -10.03
N TRP A 2 10.68 12.75 -10.69
CA TRP A 2 9.43 13.38 -11.18
C TRP A 2 8.55 13.98 -10.07
N GLY A 3 8.57 13.38 -8.88
CA GLY A 3 7.79 13.81 -7.72
C GLY A 3 8.28 15.09 -7.03
N THR A 4 9.52 15.52 -7.29
CA THR A 4 10.11 16.72 -6.67
C THR A 4 10.41 17.82 -7.68
N HIS A 5 10.10 17.60 -8.95
CA HIS A 5 10.37 18.55 -10.01
C HIS A 5 9.28 19.65 -10.03
N LYS A 6 9.72 20.92 -10.01
CA LYS A 6 8.84 22.09 -9.78
C LYS A 6 7.62 22.16 -10.70
N VAL A 7 7.77 21.70 -11.95
CA VAL A 7 6.72 21.76 -12.98
C VAL A 7 5.71 20.60 -12.86
N THR A 8 6.14 19.46 -12.33
CA THR A 8 5.32 18.23 -12.35
C THR A 8 4.72 17.90 -10.99
N GLN A 9 5.34 18.33 -9.88
CA GLN A 9 4.89 17.99 -8.52
C GLN A 9 3.42 18.31 -8.25
N ASN A 10 2.88 19.41 -8.78
CA ASN A 10 1.50 19.84 -8.54
C ASN A 10 0.50 19.28 -9.58
N LYS A 11 0.96 18.49 -10.55
CA LYS A 11 0.05 17.88 -11.54
C LYS A 11 -0.61 16.66 -10.92
N THR A 12 -1.90 16.48 -11.21
CA THR A 12 -2.64 15.26 -10.85
C THR A 12 -2.03 14.06 -11.57
N LEU A 13 -1.74 13.01 -10.82
CA LEU A 13 -1.25 11.73 -11.33
C LEU A 13 -2.34 10.66 -11.28
N TYR A 14 -3.11 10.62 -10.19
CA TYR A 14 -4.23 9.70 -10.03
C TYR A 14 -5.51 10.46 -9.66
N THR A 15 -6.62 10.00 -10.23
CA THR A 15 -7.97 10.43 -9.90
C THR A 15 -8.77 9.18 -9.54
N TRP A 16 -9.39 9.18 -8.37
CA TRP A 16 -10.29 8.13 -7.92
C TRP A 16 -11.74 8.58 -8.13
N ILE A 17 -12.54 7.71 -8.75
CA ILE A 17 -13.94 7.98 -9.09
C ILE A 17 -14.86 6.96 -8.39
N ASN A 18 -16.08 7.39 -8.05
CA ASN A 18 -17.14 6.49 -7.58
C ASN A 18 -17.87 5.81 -8.74
N GLU A 19 -18.88 5.00 -8.43
CA GLU A 19 -19.68 4.26 -9.42
C GLU A 19 -20.50 5.22 -10.31
N GLU A 20 -20.81 6.41 -9.81
CA GLU A 20 -21.47 7.50 -10.52
C GLU A 20 -20.54 8.28 -11.47
N GLY A 21 -19.23 7.99 -11.43
CA GLY A 21 -18.20 8.66 -12.26
C GLY A 21 -17.73 10.01 -11.71
N GLU A 22 -18.12 10.36 -10.48
CA GLU A 22 -17.71 11.59 -9.81
C GLU A 22 -16.32 11.44 -9.18
N VAL A 23 -15.55 12.53 -9.19
CA VAL A 23 -14.22 12.55 -8.56
C VAL A 23 -14.34 12.58 -7.05
N VAL A 24 -13.93 11.50 -6.39
CA VAL A 24 -13.94 11.37 -4.93
C VAL A 24 -12.63 11.87 -4.33
N CYS A 25 -11.51 11.56 -4.98
CA CYS A 25 -10.18 11.91 -4.46
C CYS A 25 -9.18 12.04 -5.62
N GLN A 26 -8.12 12.82 -5.39
CA GLN A 26 -7.02 12.99 -6.33
C GLN A 26 -5.69 12.86 -5.60
N ARG A 27 -4.65 12.46 -6.35
CA ARG A 27 -3.27 12.41 -5.87
C ARG A 27 -2.37 13.05 -6.90
N THR A 28 -1.63 14.06 -6.49
CA THR A 28 -0.58 14.70 -7.29
C THR A 28 0.72 13.91 -7.26
N TYR A 29 1.62 14.21 -8.20
CA TYR A 29 2.97 13.63 -8.20
C TYR A 29 3.74 13.91 -6.89
N GLY A 30 3.59 15.12 -6.34
CA GLY A 30 4.24 15.54 -5.10
C GLY A 30 3.69 14.81 -3.88
N GLU A 31 2.37 14.69 -3.76
CA GLU A 31 1.72 13.97 -2.65
C GLU A 31 2.06 12.48 -2.67
N LEU A 32 1.97 11.82 -3.84
CA LEU A 32 2.36 10.41 -3.95
C LEU A 32 3.83 10.24 -3.56
N HIS A 33 4.69 11.15 -4.00
CA HIS A 33 6.10 11.09 -3.63
C HIS A 33 6.31 11.24 -2.12
N ALA A 34 5.65 12.21 -1.47
CA ALA A 34 5.76 12.43 -0.04
C ALA A 34 5.22 11.23 0.76
N ASN A 35 4.02 10.75 0.41
CA ASN A 35 3.36 9.64 1.10
C ASN A 35 4.16 8.33 0.94
N ALA A 36 4.59 7.99 -0.27
CA ALA A 36 5.42 6.81 -0.51
C ALA A 36 6.79 6.91 0.20
N SER A 37 7.41 8.10 0.28
CA SER A 37 8.63 8.31 1.08
C SER A 37 8.39 8.03 2.56
N CYS A 38 7.30 8.56 3.12
CA CYS A 38 6.95 8.37 4.52
C CYS A 38 6.74 6.89 4.85
N ILE A 39 5.99 6.17 4.01
CA ILE A 39 5.73 4.74 4.17
C ILE A 39 7.03 3.94 4.04
N ALA A 40 7.86 4.24 3.03
CA ALA A 40 9.14 3.58 2.85
C ALA A 40 10.05 3.76 4.08
N GLN A 41 10.11 4.98 4.63
CA GLN A 41 10.89 5.25 5.83
C GLN A 41 10.39 4.42 7.01
N LYS A 42 9.06 4.37 7.24
CA LYS A 42 8.47 3.57 8.31
C LYS A 42 8.83 2.08 8.19
N LEU A 43 8.75 1.53 6.98
CA LEU A 43 9.14 0.14 6.71
C LEU A 43 10.63 -0.09 7.02
N LEU A 44 11.52 0.78 6.54
CA LEU A 44 12.96 0.66 6.71
C LEU A 44 13.41 0.86 8.16
N THR A 45 12.69 1.65 8.95
CA THR A 45 12.96 1.87 10.38
C THR A 45 12.24 0.88 11.30
N SER A 46 11.45 -0.03 10.76
CA SER A 46 10.75 -1.04 11.56
C SER A 46 11.75 -1.94 12.26
N GLN A 47 11.66 -2.02 13.58
CA GLN A 47 12.52 -2.88 14.40
C GLN A 47 11.86 -4.22 14.74
N LYS A 48 10.53 -4.32 14.62
CA LYS A 48 9.74 -5.51 14.93
C LYS A 48 8.55 -5.62 13.98
N PRO A 49 8.64 -6.45 12.92
CA PRO A 49 9.84 -7.16 12.45
C PRO A 49 10.84 -6.21 11.79
N VAL A 50 12.11 -6.62 11.69
CA VAL A 50 13.08 -5.94 10.82
C VAL A 50 12.75 -6.30 9.38
N ILE A 51 12.47 -5.30 8.56
CA ILE A 51 12.12 -5.46 7.14
C ILE A 51 13.34 -5.11 6.29
N LYS A 52 13.71 -6.02 5.38
CA LYS A 52 14.87 -5.89 4.51
C LYS A 52 14.45 -5.75 3.04
N PRO A 53 15.29 -5.13 2.20
CA PRO A 53 15.12 -5.21 0.76
C PRO A 53 14.94 -6.66 0.28
N GLY A 54 13.93 -6.91 -0.56
CA GLY A 54 13.56 -8.22 -1.07
C GLY A 54 12.50 -8.95 -0.23
N ASP A 55 12.23 -8.50 1.00
CA ASP A 55 11.15 -9.07 1.81
C ASP A 55 9.79 -8.80 1.18
N ARG A 56 8.80 -9.64 1.51
CA ARG A 56 7.42 -9.50 1.05
C ARG A 56 6.55 -8.95 2.16
N VAL A 57 5.77 -7.93 1.83
CA VAL A 57 4.83 -7.29 2.76
C VAL A 57 3.44 -7.36 2.17
N LEU A 58 2.51 -7.91 2.95
CA LEU A 58 1.11 -7.97 2.57
C LEU A 58 0.50 -6.57 2.62
N LEU A 59 -0.12 -6.16 1.53
CA LEU A 59 -0.90 -4.93 1.44
C LEU A 59 -2.37 -5.28 1.55
N ILE A 60 -2.94 -5.13 2.75
CA ILE A 60 -4.36 -5.36 3.00
C ILE A 60 -5.06 -4.02 2.99
N HIS A 61 -5.61 -3.62 1.84
CA HIS A 61 -6.28 -2.34 1.68
C HIS A 61 -7.53 -2.50 0.82
N VAL A 62 -8.55 -1.70 1.13
CA VAL A 62 -9.61 -1.44 0.16
C VAL A 62 -9.02 -0.69 -1.06
N PRO A 63 -9.57 -0.89 -2.27
CA PRO A 63 -9.17 -0.10 -3.42
C PRO A 63 -9.32 1.40 -3.16
N GLY A 64 -8.28 2.17 -3.48
CA GLY A 64 -8.25 3.61 -3.24
C GLY A 64 -6.84 4.19 -3.38
N LEU A 65 -6.70 5.52 -3.22
CA LEU A 65 -5.41 6.19 -3.39
C LEU A 65 -4.40 5.88 -2.26
N ASP A 66 -4.87 5.47 -1.08
CA ASP A 66 -3.99 5.05 0.01
C ASP A 66 -3.30 3.71 -0.31
N PHE A 67 -3.99 2.79 -1.01
CA PHE A 67 -3.36 1.59 -1.54
C PHE A 67 -2.23 1.92 -2.52
N ILE A 68 -2.44 2.92 -3.38
CA ILE A 68 -1.42 3.38 -4.34
C ILE A 68 -0.20 3.91 -3.59
N ASP A 69 -0.40 4.75 -2.59
CA ASP A 69 0.69 5.28 -1.77
C ASP A 69 1.48 4.16 -1.07
N ALA A 70 0.77 3.18 -0.50
CA ALA A 70 1.37 2.04 0.17
C ALA A 70 2.16 1.15 -0.79
N PHE A 71 1.61 0.87 -1.98
CA PHE A 71 2.29 0.11 -3.03
C PHE A 71 3.61 0.77 -3.44
N PHE A 72 3.59 2.07 -3.74
CA PHE A 72 4.82 2.80 -4.09
C PHE A 72 5.77 2.97 -2.91
N GLY A 73 5.26 3.02 -1.68
CA GLY A 73 6.07 2.99 -0.45
C GLY A 73 6.88 1.71 -0.31
N CYS A 74 6.24 0.54 -0.53
CA CYS A 74 6.94 -0.75 -0.55
C CYS A 74 8.04 -0.78 -1.61
N LEU A 75 7.73 -0.39 -2.85
CA LEU A 75 8.71 -0.37 -3.93
C LEU A 75 9.90 0.55 -3.62
N ARG A 76 9.65 1.72 -3.02
CA ARG A 76 10.70 2.66 -2.61
C ARG A 76 11.58 2.10 -1.49
N ALA A 77 11.01 1.31 -0.57
CA ALA A 77 11.76 0.55 0.43
C ALA A 77 12.48 -0.68 -0.13
N ARG A 78 12.35 -0.98 -1.43
CA ARG A 78 12.83 -2.21 -2.09
C ARG A 78 12.20 -3.48 -1.51
N VAL A 79 10.98 -3.37 -1.01
CA VAL A 79 10.16 -4.45 -0.49
C VAL A 79 9.14 -4.84 -1.56
N LEU A 80 8.81 -6.13 -1.65
CA LEU A 80 7.84 -6.66 -2.60
C LEU A 80 6.43 -6.54 -2.01
N PRO A 81 5.56 -5.65 -2.55
CA PRO A 81 4.18 -5.57 -2.12
C PRO A 81 3.38 -6.80 -2.60
N VAL A 82 2.59 -7.40 -1.70
CA VAL A 82 1.67 -8.50 -2.01
C VAL A 82 0.24 -8.03 -1.73
N PRO A 83 -0.50 -7.54 -2.75
CA PRO A 83 -1.87 -7.07 -2.58
C PRO A 83 -2.82 -8.19 -2.17
N VAL A 84 -3.62 -7.94 -1.12
CA VAL A 84 -4.67 -8.84 -0.66
C VAL A 84 -5.89 -7.99 -0.31
N LEU A 85 -7.06 -8.38 -0.81
CA LEU A 85 -8.30 -7.70 -0.42
C LEU A 85 -8.59 -7.95 1.07
N PRO A 86 -9.03 -6.93 1.82
CA PRO A 86 -9.43 -7.12 3.21
C PRO A 86 -10.53 -8.19 3.29
N PRO A 87 -10.50 -9.01 4.34
CA PRO A 87 -11.50 -10.04 4.54
C PRO A 87 -12.87 -9.38 4.74
N ASP A 88 -13.91 -9.96 4.15
CA ASP A 88 -15.28 -9.53 4.38
C ASP A 88 -15.63 -9.68 5.88
N PRO A 89 -15.99 -8.60 6.60
CA PRO A 89 -16.35 -8.68 8.02
C PRO A 89 -17.54 -9.61 8.28
N LEU A 90 -18.38 -9.85 7.28
CA LEU A 90 -19.55 -10.72 7.36
C LEU A 90 -19.20 -12.21 7.17
N GLN A 91 -18.00 -12.55 6.70
CA GLN A 91 -17.53 -13.94 6.62
C GLN A 91 -17.28 -14.51 8.03
N ARG A 92 -18.25 -15.28 8.51
CA ARG A 92 -18.18 -15.99 9.80
C ARG A 92 -17.26 -17.22 9.73
N GLY A 93 -16.68 -17.59 10.86
CA GLY A 93 -16.00 -18.88 11.04
C GLY A 93 -14.49 -18.90 10.75
N GLY A 94 -13.78 -17.78 10.85
CA GLY A 94 -12.30 -17.74 10.79
C GLY A 94 -11.67 -18.03 9.42
N GLN A 95 -12.47 -18.39 8.40
CA GLN A 95 -11.98 -18.72 7.05
C GLN A 95 -11.22 -17.56 6.40
N ALA A 96 -11.61 -16.32 6.69
CA ALA A 96 -10.97 -15.14 6.14
C ALA A 96 -9.53 -14.96 6.67
N LEU A 97 -9.33 -15.21 7.96
CA LEU A 97 -8.01 -15.23 8.59
C LEU A 97 -7.14 -16.38 8.06
N LEU A 98 -7.73 -17.57 7.87
CA LEU A 98 -7.02 -18.71 7.27
C LEU A 98 -6.55 -18.42 5.85
N LYS A 99 -7.34 -17.72 5.04
CA LYS A 99 -6.92 -17.28 3.69
C LYS A 99 -5.71 -16.34 3.75
N ILE A 100 -5.77 -15.33 4.62
CA ILE A 100 -4.66 -14.38 4.80
C ILE A 100 -3.40 -15.12 5.28
N GLU A 101 -3.55 -16.01 6.25
CA GLU A 101 -2.45 -16.82 6.77
C GLU A 101 -1.84 -17.72 5.68
N ASN A 102 -2.68 -18.37 4.85
CA ASN A 102 -2.21 -19.20 3.75
C ASN A 102 -1.45 -18.39 2.71
N ILE A 103 -1.91 -17.18 2.37
CA ILE A 103 -1.20 -16.28 1.46
C ILE A 103 0.11 -15.85 2.10
N ALA A 104 0.09 -15.43 3.37
CA ALA A 104 1.28 -15.01 4.12
C ALA A 104 2.36 -16.09 4.12
N LYS A 105 1.97 -17.34 4.38
CA LYS A 105 2.88 -18.51 4.35
C LYS A 105 3.36 -18.82 2.94
N SER A 106 2.47 -18.85 1.95
CA SER A 106 2.80 -19.17 0.55
C SER A 106 3.80 -18.19 -0.03
N CYS A 107 3.67 -16.90 0.28
CA CYS A 107 4.61 -15.89 -0.16
C CYS A 107 5.69 -15.58 0.89
N ASN A 108 5.77 -16.26 2.04
CA ASN A 108 6.72 -15.95 3.11
C ASN A 108 6.81 -14.43 3.40
N ALA A 109 5.66 -13.83 3.68
CA ALA A 109 5.53 -12.43 4.03
C ALA A 109 6.03 -12.19 5.46
N VAL A 110 6.74 -11.08 5.66
CA VAL A 110 7.34 -10.73 6.96
C VAL A 110 6.47 -9.75 7.75
N ALA A 111 5.62 -8.97 7.09
CA ALA A 111 4.74 -7.99 7.74
C ALA A 111 3.45 -7.78 6.94
N ILE A 112 2.49 -7.12 7.58
CA ILE A 112 1.22 -6.67 7.00
C ILE A 112 1.19 -5.14 7.11
N LEU A 113 0.75 -4.48 6.05
CA LEU A 113 0.45 -3.05 6.03
C LEU A 113 -1.03 -2.90 5.64
N SER A 114 -1.78 -2.21 6.50
CA SER A 114 -3.22 -1.97 6.38
C SER A 114 -3.52 -0.55 6.83
N THR A 115 -4.53 0.07 6.22
CA THR A 115 -5.24 1.21 6.81
C THR A 115 -6.19 0.68 7.89
N ILE A 116 -6.20 1.34 9.06
CA ILE A 116 -7.13 1.07 10.17
C ILE A 116 -8.54 1.53 9.80
#